data_AF-A0A183D7P8-F1
#
_entry.id   AF-A0A183D7P8-F1
#
_cell.length_a   1.000
_cell.length_b   1.000
_cell.length_c   1.000
_cell.angle_alpha   90.00
_cell.angle_beta   90.00
_cell.angle_gamma   90.00
#
_symmetry.space_group_name_H-M   'P 1'
#
loop_
_entity.id
_entity.type
_entity.pdbx_description
1 polymer ?
#
loop_
_entity_poly.entity_id
_entity_poly.type
_entity_poly.pdbx_seq_one_letter_code
_entity_poly.pdbx_strand_id
1 'polypeptide(L)'
;MRESRFQVKVTDFGLTRKVGSAVRYLEYVNHYHAPELCETVVNETLIVDRSIDVWSIGILIYYCLKGRFPWQKATIMCKPYWEWEQWLKRKNLQLPKRWDSFSEKSLKLFRRTLEPRYKDRWGVKNISKCLTKEKLLKASKVTEEV
;
A
#
# COMPACT_ATOMS: atom_id res chain seq x y z
N MET A 1 -23.25 22.77 12.93
CA MET A 1 -22.64 21.57 13.55
C MET A 1 -21.18 21.55 13.11
N ARG A 2 -20.22 21.77 14.02
CA ARG A 2 -18.78 21.82 13.69
C ARG A 2 -18.32 20.42 13.24
N GLU A 3 -17.72 20.29 12.06
CA GLU A 3 -17.02 19.07 11.67
C GLU A 3 -15.88 18.82 12.67
N SER A 4 -16.01 17.80 13.51
CA SER A 4 -14.91 17.35 14.36
C SER A 4 -13.82 16.77 13.44
N ARG A 5 -12.66 17.44 13.37
CA ARG A 5 -11.51 16.93 12.62
C ARG A 5 -10.86 15.83 13.46
N PHE A 6 -11.12 14.57 13.12
CA PHE A 6 -10.37 13.45 13.69
C PHE A 6 -8.94 13.49 13.17
N GLN A 7 -7.99 13.84 14.05
CA GLN A 7 -6.57 13.80 13.74
C GLN A 7 -6.01 12.42 14.09
N VAL A 8 -5.46 11.74 13.09
CA VAL A 8 -4.78 10.45 13.29
C VAL A 8 -3.32 10.70 13.62
N LYS A 9 -2.80 9.96 14.60
CA LYS A 9 -1.37 9.92 14.94
C LYS A 9 -0.86 8.49 14.78
N VAL A 10 0.33 8.34 14.19
CA VAL A 10 1.00 7.04 14.09
C VAL A 10 1.66 6.75 15.43
N THR A 11 1.50 5.53 15.92
CA THR A 11 2.08 5.03 17.17
C THR A 11 2.81 3.72 16.92
N ASP A 12 3.51 3.22 17.94
CA ASP A 12 4.27 1.96 17.90
C ASP A 12 5.40 1.91 16.86
N PHE A 13 6.55 2.44 17.25
CA PHE A 13 7.75 2.48 16.44
C PHE A 13 8.70 1.30 16.73
N GLY A 14 8.27 0.24 17.44
CA GLY A 14 9.15 -0.88 17.85
C GLY A 14 9.79 -1.63 16.68
N LEU A 15 9.14 -1.63 15.51
CA LEU A 15 9.65 -2.22 14.28
C LEU A 15 10.34 -1.22 13.34
N THR A 16 10.47 0.05 13.74
CA THR A 16 11.12 1.07 12.90
C THR A 16 12.59 0.73 12.66
N ARG A 17 13.07 1.00 11.45
CA ARG A 17 14.44 0.80 11.03
C ARG A 17 14.94 2.03 10.26
N LYS A 18 16.24 2.30 10.32
CA LYS A 18 16.86 3.32 9.48
C LYS A 18 16.83 2.83 8.02
N VAL A 19 16.50 3.73 7.09
CA VAL A 19 16.55 3.42 5.65
C VAL A 19 17.96 2.94 5.29
N GLY A 20 18.03 1.84 4.53
CA GLY A 20 19.30 1.20 4.16
C GLY A 20 19.81 0.17 5.18
N SER A 21 19.14 -0.01 6.32
CA SER A 21 19.48 -1.10 7.25
C SER A 21 19.08 -2.46 6.70
N ALA A 22 19.90 -3.46 6.97
CA ALA A 22 19.56 -4.86 6.69
C ALA A 22 18.62 -5.39 7.78
N VAL A 23 17.53 -6.03 7.37
CA VAL A 23 16.66 -6.83 8.24
C VAL A 23 16.74 -8.30 7.83
N ARG A 24 16.72 -9.18 8.83
CA ARG A 24 16.72 -10.63 8.59
C ARG A 24 15.31 -11.12 8.27
N TYR A 25 15.26 -12.33 7.74
CA TYR A 25 14.06 -13.16 7.64
C TYR A 25 13.08 -12.99 8.81
N LEU A 26 11.79 -12.89 8.49
CA LEU A 26 10.69 -12.91 9.44
C LEU A 26 9.96 -14.25 9.33
N GLU A 27 9.91 -15.01 10.44
CA GLU A 27 9.17 -16.28 10.49
C GLU A 27 7.68 -16.09 10.20
N TYR A 28 7.14 -14.93 10.59
CA TYR A 28 5.75 -14.57 10.38
C TYR A 28 5.62 -13.28 9.58
N VAL A 29 4.82 -13.35 8.50
CA VAL A 29 4.41 -12.19 7.70
C VAL A 29 2.90 -12.01 7.75
N ASN A 30 2.46 -10.76 7.73
CA ASN A 30 1.05 -10.38 7.82
C ASN A 30 0.56 -9.70 6.53
N HIS A 31 -0.72 -9.33 6.52
CA HIS A 31 -1.42 -8.74 5.38
C HIS A 31 -0.81 -7.41 4.87
N TYR A 32 -0.06 -6.69 5.71
CA TYR A 32 0.53 -5.39 5.40
C TYR A 32 1.95 -5.48 4.86
N HIS A 33 2.61 -6.63 4.99
CA HIS A 33 3.98 -6.78 4.50
C HIS A 33 4.04 -6.79 2.98
N ALA A 34 5.07 -6.11 2.46
CA ALA A 34 5.37 -6.05 1.05
C ALA A 34 5.89 -7.39 0.51
N PRO A 35 5.82 -7.65 -0.80
CA PRO A 35 6.31 -8.89 -1.41
C PRO A 35 7.76 -9.20 -1.03
N GLU A 36 8.64 -8.21 -1.05
CA GLU A 36 10.07 -8.39 -0.72
C GLU A 36 10.30 -8.86 0.72
N LEU A 37 9.41 -8.52 1.66
CA LEU A 37 9.43 -9.06 3.03
C LEU A 37 8.83 -10.47 3.08
N CYS A 38 7.78 -10.73 2.29
CA CYS A 38 7.14 -12.04 2.22
C CYS A 38 8.01 -13.12 1.55
N GLU A 39 8.91 -12.70 0.66
CA GLU A 39 9.76 -13.56 -0.16
C GLU A 39 11.18 -13.73 0.41
N THR A 40 11.57 -12.93 1.41
CA THR A 40 12.87 -13.11 2.11
C THR A 40 12.91 -14.52 2.70
N VAL A 41 13.98 -15.29 2.45
CA VAL A 41 14.14 -16.65 3.01
C VAL A 41 15.17 -16.70 4.14
N VAL A 42 15.26 -17.86 4.80
CA VAL A 42 16.24 -18.11 5.87
C VAL A 42 17.66 -17.86 5.33
N ASN A 43 18.45 -17.11 6.11
CA ASN A 43 19.80 -16.62 5.78
C ASN A 43 19.90 -15.47 4.78
N GLU A 44 18.78 -14.98 4.23
CA GLU A 44 18.76 -13.74 3.46
C GLU A 44 18.52 -12.51 4.34
N THR A 45 18.99 -11.37 3.84
CA THR A 45 18.71 -10.06 4.40
C THR A 45 18.08 -9.16 3.38
N LEU A 46 17.04 -8.44 3.78
CA LEU A 46 16.41 -7.39 2.99
C LEU A 46 16.98 -6.03 3.41
N ILE A 47 17.36 -5.20 2.44
CA ILE A 47 17.67 -3.79 2.71
C ILE A 47 16.35 -3.01 2.72
N VAL A 48 16.00 -2.43 3.86
CA VAL A 48 14.72 -1.73 4.01
C VAL A 48 14.74 -0.37 3.31
N ASP A 49 13.64 -0.08 2.64
CA ASP A 49 13.36 1.22 2.01
C ASP A 49 11.96 1.71 2.39
N ARG A 50 11.73 3.02 2.25
CA ARG A 50 10.42 3.67 2.49
C ARG A 50 9.31 3.09 1.61
N SER A 51 9.65 2.43 0.50
CA SER A 51 8.72 1.72 -0.38
C SER A 51 7.93 0.61 0.32
N ILE A 52 8.43 0.07 1.44
CA ILE A 52 7.73 -0.94 2.25
C ILE A 52 6.52 -0.29 2.93
N ASP A 53 6.69 0.89 3.53
CA ASP A 53 5.58 1.61 4.18
C ASP A 53 4.52 2.06 3.15
N VAL A 54 4.96 2.45 1.95
CA VAL A 54 4.06 2.79 0.83
C VAL A 54 3.15 1.62 0.48
N TRP A 55 3.69 0.40 0.45
CA TRP A 55 2.90 -0.80 0.21
C TRP A 55 1.85 -0.98 1.31
N SER A 56 2.26 -0.91 2.59
CA SER A 56 1.36 -1.05 3.73
C SER A 56 0.24 0.00 3.73
N ILE A 57 0.52 1.24 3.29
CA ILE A 57 -0.50 2.28 3.08
C ILE A 57 -1.49 1.87 1.98
N GLY A 58 -1.02 1.28 0.88
CA GLY A 58 -1.90 0.75 -0.18
C GLY A 58 -2.87 -0.32 0.34
N ILE A 59 -2.37 -1.23 1.17
CA ILE A 59 -3.19 -2.26 1.85
C ILE A 59 -4.21 -1.60 2.79
N LEU A 60 -3.78 -0.63 3.59
CA LEU A 60 -4.64 0.09 4.54
C LEU A 60 -5.78 0.82 3.82
N ILE A 61 -5.48 1.56 2.74
CA ILE A 61 -6.49 2.25 1.94
C ILE A 61 -7.51 1.26 1.36
N TYR A 62 -7.05 0.12 0.83
CA TYR A 62 -7.95 -0.92 0.36
C TYR A 62 -8.87 -1.41 1.48
N TYR A 63 -8.28 -1.73 2.64
CA TYR A 63 -9.01 -2.25 3.79
C TYR A 63 -10.07 -1.26 4.28
N CYS A 64 -9.73 0.01 4.40
CA CYS A 64 -10.67 1.06 4.79
C CYS A 64 -11.85 1.21 3.80
N LEU A 65 -11.64 0.93 2.50
CA LEU A 65 -12.67 1.06 1.47
C LEU A 65 -13.52 -0.22 1.28
N LYS A 66 -13.00 -1.40 1.63
CA LYS A 66 -13.64 -2.69 1.36
C LYS A 66 -14.04 -3.47 2.62
N GLY A 67 -13.53 -3.10 3.79
CA GLY A 67 -13.72 -3.84 5.05
C GLY A 67 -13.03 -5.20 5.09
N ARG A 68 -12.13 -5.49 4.15
CA ARG A 68 -11.38 -6.76 4.06
C ARG A 68 -10.04 -6.56 3.37
N PHE A 69 -9.10 -7.49 3.57
CA PHE A 69 -7.79 -7.43 2.92
C PHE A 69 -7.84 -7.89 1.45
N PRO A 70 -6.97 -7.33 0.58
CA PRO A 70 -6.93 -7.71 -0.82
C PRO A 70 -6.42 -9.16 -1.00
N TRP A 71 -5.54 -9.63 -0.13
CA TRP A 71 -4.95 -10.98 -0.07
C TRP A 71 -4.46 -11.27 1.36
N GLN A 72 -4.13 -12.54 1.65
CA GLN A 72 -3.57 -12.95 2.94
C GLN A 72 -2.07 -12.64 3.05
N LYS A 73 -1.32 -12.95 1.99
CA LYS A 73 0.12 -12.71 1.87
C LYS A 73 0.44 -12.24 0.46
N ALA A 74 1.44 -11.38 0.32
CA ALA A 74 1.88 -10.86 -0.96
C ALA A 74 2.88 -11.82 -1.62
N THR A 75 2.45 -13.05 -1.90
CA THR A 75 3.27 -14.11 -2.53
C THR A 75 2.51 -14.76 -3.67
N ILE A 76 3.24 -15.31 -4.65
CA ILE A 76 2.65 -15.99 -5.81
C ILE A 76 1.73 -17.17 -5.44
N MET A 77 1.91 -17.75 -4.25
CA MET A 77 1.06 -18.82 -3.73
C MET A 77 -0.33 -18.33 -3.29
N CYS A 78 -0.47 -17.02 -3.03
CA CYS A 78 -1.75 -16.42 -2.68
C CYS A 78 -2.50 -15.99 -3.95
N LYS A 79 -3.47 -16.81 -4.38
CA LYS A 79 -4.25 -16.59 -5.62
C LYS A 79 -4.71 -15.13 -5.83
N PRO A 80 -5.31 -14.41 -4.85
CA PRO A 80 -5.75 -13.03 -5.06
C PRO A 80 -4.59 -12.04 -5.31
N TYR A 81 -3.42 -12.27 -4.71
CA TYR A 81 -2.23 -11.47 -4.99
C TYR A 81 -1.68 -11.80 -6.38
N TRP A 82 -1.61 -13.08 -6.72
CA TRP A 82 -1.15 -13.52 -8.03
C TRP A 82 -2.02 -12.96 -9.15
N GLU A 83 -3.35 -12.98 -9.02
CA GLU A 83 -4.28 -12.38 -9.98
C GLU A 83 -4.01 -10.87 -10.18
N TRP A 84 -3.77 -10.14 -9.09
CA TRP A 84 -3.40 -8.73 -9.12
C TRP A 84 -2.08 -8.50 -9.86
N GLU A 85 -1.06 -9.29 -9.54
CA GLU A 85 0.25 -9.22 -10.20
C GLU A 85 0.14 -9.51 -11.71
N GLN A 86 -0.59 -10.56 -12.11
CA GLN A 86 -0.75 -10.88 -13.53
C GLN A 86 -1.49 -9.77 -14.29
N TRP A 87 -2.47 -9.15 -13.64
CA TRP A 87 -3.18 -8.01 -14.21
C TRP A 87 -2.26 -6.78 -14.38
N LEU A 88 -1.42 -6.46 -13.39
CA LEU A 88 -0.42 -5.39 -13.50
C LEU A 88 0.56 -5.64 -14.66
N LYS A 89 1.01 -6.90 -14.81
CA LYS A 89 1.90 -7.33 -15.89
C LYS A 89 1.21 -7.43 -17.25
N ARG A 90 -0.10 -7.10 -17.35
CA ARG A 90 -0.95 -7.25 -18.55
C ARG A 90 -0.99 -8.68 -19.10
N LYS A 91 -0.65 -9.68 -18.29
CA LYS A 91 -0.76 -11.11 -18.62
C LYS A 91 -2.19 -11.60 -18.46
N ASN A 92 -2.96 -10.98 -17.58
CA ASN A 92 -4.41 -11.13 -17.50
C ASN A 92 -5.08 -9.79 -17.83
N LEU A 93 -5.92 -9.77 -18.86
CA LEU A 93 -6.64 -8.56 -19.27
C LEU A 93 -7.84 -8.25 -18.37
N GLN A 94 -8.35 -9.25 -17.65
CA GLN A 94 -9.49 -9.07 -16.77
C GLN A 94 -9.05 -8.52 -15.41
N LEU A 95 -9.70 -7.45 -14.96
CA LEU A 95 -9.52 -6.88 -13.63
C LEU A 95 -9.97 -7.91 -12.58
N PRO A 96 -9.17 -8.23 -11.55
CA PRO A 96 -9.56 -9.25 -10.59
C PRO A 96 -10.80 -8.80 -9.80
N LYS A 97 -11.72 -9.73 -9.53
CA LYS A 97 -13.05 -9.46 -8.90
C LYS A 97 -12.98 -8.67 -7.59
N ARG A 98 -11.87 -8.73 -6.85
CA ARG A 98 -11.69 -7.94 -5.62
C ARG A 98 -11.54 -6.44 -5.86
N TRP A 99 -11.35 -6.03 -7.13
CA TRP A 99 -11.03 -4.67 -7.55
C TRP A 99 -12.07 -4.03 -8.47
N ASP A 100 -13.07 -4.80 -8.91
CA ASP A 100 -14.10 -4.39 -9.88
C ASP A 100 -14.87 -3.11 -9.52
N SER A 101 -15.14 -2.88 -8.24
CA SER A 101 -15.91 -1.73 -7.78
C SER A 101 -15.09 -0.45 -7.60
N PHE A 102 -13.78 -0.46 -7.86
CA PHE A 102 -12.96 0.74 -7.73
C PHE A 102 -13.00 1.57 -9.00
N SER A 103 -13.07 2.89 -8.82
CA SER A 103 -12.90 3.83 -9.93
C SER A 103 -11.50 3.71 -10.56
N GLU A 104 -11.36 4.08 -11.82
CA GLU A 104 -10.06 4.09 -12.51
C GLU A 104 -9.01 4.96 -11.78
N LYS A 105 -9.46 6.03 -11.12
CA LYS A 105 -8.61 6.90 -10.28
C LYS A 105 -8.06 6.18 -9.06
N SER A 106 -8.91 5.43 -8.36
CA SER A 106 -8.52 4.59 -7.23
C SER A 106 -7.62 3.45 -7.68
N LEU A 107 -7.94 2.80 -8.80
CA LEU A 107 -7.10 1.76 -9.39
C LEU A 107 -5.72 2.30 -9.76
N LYS A 108 -5.62 3.49 -10.35
CA LYS A 108 -4.34 4.16 -10.62
C LYS A 108 -3.51 4.36 -9.35
N LEU A 109 -4.14 4.73 -8.23
CA LEU A 109 -3.45 4.83 -6.94
C LEU A 109 -2.93 3.45 -6.50
N PHE A 110 -3.79 2.42 -6.52
CA PHE A 110 -3.43 1.06 -6.11
C PHE A 110 -2.34 0.45 -6.99
N ARG A 111 -2.37 0.64 -8.31
CA ARG A 111 -1.30 0.20 -9.22
C ARG A 111 0.07 0.75 -8.84
N ARG A 112 0.13 1.88 -8.14
CA ARG A 112 1.37 2.58 -7.80
C ARG A 112 1.83 2.35 -6.37
N THR A 113 0.91 2.08 -5.45
CA THR A 113 1.24 1.71 -4.06
C THR A 113 1.47 0.21 -3.91
N LEU A 114 0.70 -0.61 -4.63
CA LEU A 114 0.74 -2.07 -4.62
C LEU A 114 1.44 -2.64 -5.86
N GLU A 115 2.47 -1.94 -6.34
CA GLU A 115 3.39 -2.42 -7.36
C GLU A 115 4.36 -3.43 -6.73
N PRO A 116 4.42 -4.70 -7.18
CA PRO A 116 5.30 -5.70 -6.59
C PRO A 116 6.75 -5.28 -6.53
N ARG A 117 7.27 -4.64 -7.59
CA ARG A 117 8.65 -4.19 -7.62
C ARG A 117 8.84 -2.90 -6.84
N TYR A 118 9.52 -2.99 -5.70
CA TYR A 118 9.71 -1.86 -4.78
C TYR A 118 10.26 -0.58 -5.45
N LYS A 119 11.17 -0.74 -6.44
CA LYS A 119 11.76 0.38 -7.19
C LYS A 119 10.76 1.14 -8.07
N ASP A 120 9.69 0.47 -8.49
CA ASP A 120 8.68 1.03 -9.39
C ASP A 120 7.48 1.61 -8.61
N ARG A 121 7.45 1.44 -7.28
CA ARG A 121 6.46 2.07 -6.39
C ARG A 121 6.62 3.58 -6.34
N TRP A 122 5.51 4.28 -6.22
CA TRP A 122 5.54 5.73 -6.03
C TRP A 122 5.98 6.10 -4.62
N GLY A 123 6.92 7.04 -4.52
CA GLY A 123 7.19 7.74 -3.26
C GLY A 123 6.00 8.61 -2.82
N VAL A 124 5.97 8.97 -1.54
CA VAL A 124 4.90 9.74 -0.90
C VAL A 124 4.55 11.02 -1.68
N LYS A 125 5.56 11.75 -2.18
CA LYS A 125 5.33 12.98 -2.98
C LYS A 125 4.44 12.73 -4.22
N ASN A 126 4.65 11.62 -4.92
CA ASN A 126 3.87 11.28 -6.11
C ASN A 126 2.45 10.83 -5.74
N ILE A 127 2.31 10.10 -4.63
CA ILE A 127 1.01 9.71 -4.06
C ILE A 127 0.20 10.96 -3.69
N SER A 128 0.78 11.90 -2.93
CA SER A 128 0.11 13.14 -2.54
C SER A 128 -0.32 13.98 -3.75
N LYS A 129 0.53 14.08 -4.77
CA LYS A 129 0.19 14.72 -6.04
C LYS A 129 -0.98 14.04 -6.73
N CYS A 130 -0.99 12.70 -6.79
CA CYS A 130 -2.09 11.93 -7.38
C CYS A 130 -3.41 12.16 -6.64
N LEU A 131 -3.40 12.05 -5.31
CA LEU A 131 -4.58 12.26 -4.47
C LEU A 131 -5.21 13.64 -4.69
N THR A 132 -4.37 14.67 -4.80
CA THR A 132 -4.80 16.04 -5.08
C THR A 132 -5.35 16.19 -6.49
N LYS A 133 -4.59 15.74 -7.50
CA LYS A 133 -4.96 15.86 -8.93
C LYS A 133 -6.27 15.12 -9.25
N GLU A 134 -6.42 13.92 -8.72
CA GLU A 134 -7.59 13.08 -8.97
C GLU A 134 -8.82 13.50 -8.13
N LYS A 135 -8.65 14.50 -7.24
CA LYS A 135 -9.66 14.99 -6.28
C LYS A 135 -10.18 13.87 -5.38
N LEU A 136 -9.29 12.97 -4.96
CA LEU A 136 -9.61 11.87 -4.04
C LEU A 136 -9.70 12.34 -2.58
N LEU A 137 -9.21 13.55 -2.29
CA LEU A 137 -9.39 14.23 -1.02
C LEU A 137 -10.51 15.27 -1.16
N LYS A 138 -11.45 15.31 -0.20
CA LYS A 138 -12.37 16.44 -0.07
C LYS A 138 -11.57 17.68 0.34
N ALA A 139 -11.90 18.84 -0.24
CA ALA A 139 -11.29 20.10 0.16
C ALA A 139 -11.68 20.41 1.61
N SER A 140 -10.70 20.44 2.50
CA SER A 140 -10.90 21.01 3.84
C SER A 140 -10.96 22.53 3.69
N LYS A 141 -12.11 23.16 3.94
CA LYS A 141 -12.14 24.61 4.12
C LYS A 141 -11.33 24.92 5.39
N VAL A 142 -10.17 25.54 5.23
CA VAL A 142 -9.43 26.13 6.34
C VAL A 142 -10.12 27.45 6.63
N THR A 143 -10.94 27.50 7.67
CA THR A 143 -11.31 28.76 8.32
C THR A 143 -10.15 29.11 9.24
N GLU A 144 -9.37 30.12 8.87
CA GLU A 144 -8.48 30.82 9.79
C GLU A 144 -9.37 31.56 10.80
N GLU A 145 -9.26 31.22 12.08
CA GLU A 145 -9.86 32.01 13.16
C GLU A 145 -8.83 33.08 13.59
N VAL A 146 -9.24 34.35 13.52
CA VAL A 146 -8.58 35.54 14.05
C VAL A 146 -8.81 35.62 15.56
#